data_AF-A0A6J1DJ65-F1
#
_entry.id   AF-A0A6J1DJ65-F1
#
_cell.length_a   1.000
_cell.length_b   1.000
_cell.length_c   1.000
_cell.angle_alpha   90.00
_cell.angle_beta   90.00
_cell.angle_gamma   90.00
#
_symmetry.space_group_name_H-M   'P 1'
#
loop_
_entity.id
_entity.type
_entity.pdbx_description
1 polymer ?
#
loop_
_entity_poly.entity_id
_entity_poly.type
_entity_poly.pdbx_seq_one_letter_code
_entity_poly.pdbx_strand_id
1 'polypeptide(L)'
;MGFSEIDQMAVTTTPFCPSEITSNLEFQSGYIIIFINGVPTEVPKGAVDIKAMFGEEAVLVHSSGLPVLTNEFGISLHSLQHGESYFLVSRPT
;
A
#
# COMPACT_ATOMS: atom_id res chain seq x y z
N MET A 1 -25.59 44.69 11.07
CA MET A 1 -25.16 43.93 12.27
C MET A 1 -26.37 43.11 12.72
N GLY A 2 -26.42 41.80 12.51
CA GLY A 2 -25.74 40.76 13.33
C GLY A 2 -26.47 40.73 14.67
N PHE A 3 -27.31 39.75 14.99
CA PHE A 3 -26.96 38.44 15.55
C PHE A 3 -28.17 37.48 15.48
N SER A 4 -27.92 36.19 15.26
CA SER A 4 -28.79 35.12 15.77
C SER A 4 -27.90 33.94 16.12
N GLU A 5 -27.82 33.75 17.43
CA GLU A 5 -27.20 32.66 18.16
C GLU A 5 -28.01 31.38 17.94
N ILE A 6 -27.35 30.32 17.51
CA ILE A 6 -27.85 28.96 17.68
C ILE A 6 -26.65 28.16 18.19
N ASP A 7 -26.54 28.12 19.51
CA ASP A 7 -25.79 27.10 20.21
C ASP A 7 -26.53 25.76 20.00
N GLN A 8 -25.84 24.80 19.40
CA GLN A 8 -26.10 23.40 19.68
C GLN A 8 -24.76 22.67 19.70
N MET A 9 -24.13 22.75 20.88
CA MET A 9 -23.08 21.81 21.28
C MET A 9 -23.65 20.38 21.24
N ALA A 10 -23.16 19.58 20.30
CA ALA A 10 -23.01 18.15 20.50
C ALA A 10 -21.75 17.71 19.75
N VAL A 11 -20.65 17.76 20.50
CA VAL A 11 -19.45 16.97 20.23
C VAL A 11 -19.89 15.51 20.14
N THR A 12 -20.12 15.05 18.91
CA THR A 12 -19.91 13.64 18.58
C THR A 12 -18.73 13.66 17.63
N THR A 13 -17.54 13.57 18.23
CA THR A 13 -16.35 13.02 17.59
C THR A 13 -16.74 11.62 17.12
N THR A 14 -17.19 11.51 15.88
CA THR A 14 -16.89 10.35 15.07
C THR A 14 -15.65 10.75 14.27
N PRO A 15 -14.53 10.03 14.39
CA PRO A 15 -13.39 10.22 13.51
C PRO A 15 -13.82 9.69 12.14
N PHE A 16 -14.56 10.49 11.39
CA PHE A 16 -14.74 10.27 9.96
C PHE A 16 -13.43 10.63 9.29
N CYS A 17 -12.45 9.73 9.44
CA CYS A 17 -11.49 9.52 8.38
C CYS A 17 -12.33 9.01 7.20
N PRO A 18 -12.39 9.70 6.05
CA PRO A 18 -12.72 9.01 4.81
C PRO A 18 -11.54 8.09 4.48
N SER A 19 -11.39 7.00 5.23
CA SER A 19 -10.68 5.83 4.78
C SER A 19 -11.56 5.22 3.69
N GLU A 20 -11.39 5.65 2.43
CA GLU A 20 -11.88 5.02 1.17
C GLU A 20 -12.31 6.05 0.10
N ILE A 21 -11.41 6.93 -0.36
CA ILE A 21 -11.44 7.40 -1.75
C ILE A 21 -10.02 7.33 -2.32
N THR A 22 -9.49 6.13 -2.44
CA THR A 22 -8.42 5.83 -3.40
C THR A 22 -8.87 4.71 -4.32
N SER A 23 -10.15 4.75 -4.69
CA SER A 23 -10.72 3.91 -5.72
C SER A 23 -10.64 4.66 -7.05
N ASN A 24 -9.57 4.34 -7.78
CA ASN A 24 -9.39 4.48 -9.23
C ASN A 24 -9.03 5.85 -9.83
N LEU A 25 -7.78 5.88 -10.30
CA LEU A 25 -7.39 6.27 -11.65
C LEU A 25 -7.05 7.75 -11.90
N GLU A 26 -5.90 8.20 -11.40
CA GLU A 26 -5.10 9.17 -12.16
C GLU A 26 -3.63 8.72 -12.17
N PHE A 27 -3.14 8.45 -13.38
CA PHE A 27 -1.74 8.26 -13.74
C PHE A 27 -0.90 9.37 -13.12
N GLN A 28 -0.32 9.12 -11.94
CA GLN A 28 0.78 9.91 -11.43
C GLN A 28 1.98 8.97 -11.42
N SER A 29 3.06 9.38 -12.09
CA SER A 29 4.40 8.79 -11.93
C SER A 29 4.75 8.73 -10.45
N GLY A 30 4.31 7.67 -9.79
CA GLY A 30 4.15 7.65 -8.34
C GLY A 30 4.73 6.37 -7.82
N TYR A 31 5.68 6.53 -6.91
CA TYR A 31 6.19 5.43 -6.14
C TYR A 31 5.43 5.34 -4.83
N ILE A 32 5.27 4.14 -4.31
CA ILE A 32 4.79 3.89 -2.96
C ILE A 32 5.95 3.36 -2.13
N ILE A 33 6.00 3.77 -0.87
CA ILE A 33 6.87 3.14 0.10
C ILE A 33 6.16 1.92 0.67
N ILE A 34 6.85 0.79 0.69
CA ILE A 34 6.48 -0.43 1.41
C ILE A 34 7.62 -0.80 2.36
N PHE A 35 7.38 -1.65 3.35
CA PHE A 35 8.44 -2.07 4.27
C PHE A 35 8.83 -3.51 4.00
N ILE A 36 9.98 -3.73 3.37
CA ILE A 36 10.48 -5.09 3.10
C ILE A 36 11.40 -5.50 4.24
N ASN A 37 11.01 -6.51 5.00
CA ASN A 37 11.72 -6.93 6.21
C ASN A 37 11.96 -5.75 7.19
N GLY A 38 11.03 -4.80 7.24
CA GLY A 38 11.14 -3.56 8.04
C GLY A 38 11.95 -2.43 7.40
N VAL A 39 12.51 -2.63 6.21
CA VAL A 39 13.26 -1.59 5.47
C VAL A 39 12.31 -0.85 4.51
N PRO A 40 12.17 0.49 4.62
CA PRO A 40 11.35 1.26 3.69
C PRO A 40 11.95 1.16 2.28
N THR A 41 11.18 0.60 1.36
CA THR A 41 11.54 0.35 -0.03
C THR A 41 10.54 1.05 -0.93
N GLU A 42 11.06 1.80 -1.88
CA GLU A 42 10.27 2.51 -2.87
C GLU A 42 9.99 1.60 -4.07
N VAL A 43 8.72 1.38 -4.39
CA VAL A 43 8.27 0.52 -5.50
C VAL A 43 7.24 1.26 -6.36
N PRO A 44 7.13 0.96 -7.66
CA PRO A 44 6.14 1.62 -8.50
C PRO A 44 4.72 1.32 -8.00
N LYS A 45 3.86 2.34 -8.01
CA LYS A 45 2.44 2.22 -7.68
C LYS A 45 1.73 1.42 -8.78
N GLY A 46 1.70 0.10 -8.65
CA GLY A 46 1.08 -0.78 -9.64
C GLY A 46 1.64 -2.20 -9.61
N ALA A 47 1.70 -2.81 -10.80
CA ALA A 47 2.38 -4.07 -11.00
C ALA A 47 3.89 -3.90 -10.77
N VAL A 48 4.45 -4.68 -9.86
CA VAL A 48 5.86 -4.62 -9.48
C VAL A 48 6.55 -5.87 -9.97
N ASP A 49 7.65 -5.71 -10.70
CA ASP A 49 8.50 -6.83 -11.07
C ASP A 49 9.35 -7.26 -9.86
N ILE A 50 8.86 -8.26 -9.13
CA ILE A 50 9.52 -8.74 -7.91
C ILE A 50 10.86 -9.37 -8.25
N LYS A 51 10.95 -10.04 -9.41
CA LYS A 51 12.19 -10.68 -9.85
C LYS A 51 13.25 -9.67 -10.25
N ALA A 52 12.87 -8.65 -11.01
CA ALA A 52 13.81 -7.62 -11.42
C ALA A 52 14.26 -6.74 -10.24
N MET A 53 13.38 -6.49 -9.26
CA MET A 53 13.72 -5.64 -8.12
C MET A 53 14.46 -6.38 -7.00
N PHE A 54 14.09 -7.64 -6.73
CA PHE A 54 14.56 -8.37 -5.55
C PHE A 54 15.31 -9.68 -5.86
N GLY A 55 15.32 -10.13 -7.12
CA GLY A 55 16.01 -11.33 -7.57
C GLY A 55 15.08 -12.41 -8.10
N GLU A 56 15.59 -13.26 -9.00
CA GLU A 56 14.78 -14.21 -9.79
C GLU A 56 13.99 -15.24 -8.95
N GLU A 57 14.51 -15.61 -7.78
CA GLU A 57 13.88 -16.54 -6.83
C GLU A 57 13.26 -15.84 -5.61
N ALA A 58 13.15 -14.50 -5.65
CA ALA A 58 12.56 -13.74 -4.56
C ALA A 58 11.02 -13.83 -4.61
N VAL A 59 10.44 -14.22 -3.48
CA VAL A 59 8.99 -14.23 -3.27
C VAL A 59 8.66 -13.21 -2.20
N LEU A 60 7.72 -12.32 -2.49
CA LEU A 60 7.26 -11.33 -1.53
C LEU A 60 6.03 -11.89 -0.78
N VAL A 61 6.04 -11.82 0.54
CA VAL A 61 4.96 -12.31 1.41
C VAL A 61 4.41 -11.15 2.22
N HIS A 62 3.10 -10.94 2.21
CA HIS A 62 2.46 -9.90 2.99
C HIS A 62 2.54 -10.19 4.50
N SER A 63 2.50 -9.16 5.34
CA SER A 63 2.47 -9.29 6.81
C SER A 63 1.35 -10.18 7.34
N SER A 64 0.25 -10.30 6.59
CA SER A 64 -0.85 -11.24 6.89
C SER A 64 -0.49 -12.72 6.72
N GLY A 65 0.69 -13.03 6.18
CA GLY A 65 1.16 -14.38 5.89
C GLY A 65 0.78 -14.89 4.50
N LEU A 66 0.16 -14.06 3.65
CA LEU A 66 -0.20 -14.44 2.29
C LEU A 66 0.91 -14.08 1.29
N PRO A 67 1.33 -15.00 0.41
CA PRO A 67 2.28 -14.67 -0.65
C PRO A 67 1.64 -13.70 -1.66
N VAL A 68 2.41 -12.73 -2.12
CA VAL A 68 2.00 -11.84 -3.20
C VAL A 68 1.92 -12.66 -4.48
N LEU A 69 0.75 -12.60 -5.12
CA LEU A 69 0.53 -13.30 -6.39
C LEU A 69 1.35 -12.63 -7.50
N THR A 70 2.21 -13.41 -8.14
CA THR A 70 3.00 -13.01 -9.30
C THR A 70 2.64 -13.85 -10.52
N ASN A 71 2.81 -13.28 -11.71
CA ASN A 71 2.69 -14.01 -12.97
C ASN A 71 3.93 -14.87 -13.26
N GLU A 72 3.95 -15.53 -14.43
CA GLU A 72 5.09 -16.34 -14.91
C GLU A 72 6.41 -15.56 -15.04
N PHE A 73 6.32 -14.24 -15.28
CA PHE A 73 7.46 -13.33 -15.38
C PHE A 73 7.94 -12.82 -14.01
N GLY A 74 7.24 -13.12 -12.91
CA GLY A 74 7.57 -12.61 -11.58
C GLY A 74 7.02 -11.22 -11.27
N ILE A 75 6.11 -10.72 -12.10
CA ILE A 75 5.44 -9.43 -11.92
C ILE A 75 4.19 -9.63 -11.05
N SER A 76 4.00 -8.77 -10.06
CA SER A 76 2.84 -8.82 -9.17
C SER A 76 1.53 -8.61 -9.94
N LEU A 77 0.56 -9.50 -9.71
CA LEU A 77 -0.78 -9.43 -10.30
C LEU A 77 -1.64 -8.37 -9.62
N HIS A 78 -1.37 -8.11 -8.34
CA HIS A 78 -2.02 -7.05 -7.57
C HIS A 78 -1.00 -5.97 -7.21
N SER A 79 -1.51 -4.75 -7.06
CA SER A 79 -0.70 -3.63 -6.57
C SER A 79 -0.35 -3.84 -5.11
N LEU A 80 0.90 -3.57 -4.76
CA LEU A 80 1.32 -3.54 -3.36
C LEU A 80 0.65 -2.35 -2.66
N GLN A 81 0.41 -2.49 -1.36
CA GLN A 81 -0.23 -1.45 -0.57
C GLN A 81 0.83 -0.55 0.07
N HIS A 82 0.64 0.75 -0.07
CA HIS A 82 1.52 1.74 0.53
C HIS A 82 1.51 1.64 2.06
N GLY A 83 2.70 1.66 2.67
CA GLY A 83 2.86 1.58 4.11
C GLY A 83 2.78 0.16 4.68
N GLU A 84 2.40 -0.84 3.88
CA GLU A 84 2.32 -2.22 4.34
C GLU A 84 3.70 -2.87 4.45
N SER A 85 3.77 -3.86 5.34
CA SER A 85 4.97 -4.67 5.55
C SER A 85 4.92 -5.95 4.74
N TYR A 86 6.03 -6.24 4.08
CA TYR A 86 6.24 -7.42 3.28
C TYR A 86 7.55 -8.10 3.69
N PHE A 87 7.62 -9.41 3.52
CA PHE A 87 8.80 -10.21 3.80
C PHE A 87 9.33 -10.79 2.51
N LEU A 88 10.63 -10.58 2.27
CA LEU A 88 11.30 -11.19 1.14
C LEU A 88 11.75 -12.59 1.55
N VAL A 89 11.27 -13.60 0.83
CA VAL A 89 11.70 -14.99 0.98
C VAL A 89 12.43 -15.39 -0.29
N SER A 90 13.75 -15.53 -0.20
CA SER A 90 14.58 -16.09 -1.26
C SER A 90 15.04 -17.50 -0.88
N ARG A 91 15.18 -18.38 -1.87
CA ARG A 91 15.81 -19.69 -1.63
C ARG A 91 17.31 -19.50 -1.42
N PRO A 92 17.91 -20.10 -0.37
CA PRO A 92 19.35 -20.13 -0.26
C PRO A 92 19.91 -20.97 -1.42
N THR A 93 20.87 -20.39 -2.15
CA THR A 93 21.68 -21.06 -3.18
C THR A 93 22.78 -21.89 -2.55
#